data_AF-A0A354Y103-F1
#
_entry.id   AF-A0A354Y103-F1
#
_cell.length_a   1.000
_cell.length_b   1.000
_cell.length_c   1.000
_cell.angle_alpha   90.00
_cell.angle_beta   90.00
_cell.angle_gamma   90.00
#
_symmetry.space_group_name_H-M   'P 1'
#
loop_
_entity.id
_entity.type
_entity.pdbx_description
1 polymer ?
#
loop_
_entity_poly.entity_id
_entity_poly.type
_entity_poly.pdbx_seq_one_letter_code
_entity_poly.pdbx_strand_id
1 'polypeptide(L)'
;MKRLVILLIILMPLWTGCINDIPTDCEESNPDATFMSFRSSQIILPSDATGVVESITIESVRILVFSKATGQVVTNELFDIDNLSLASQDPETGDWQIDFSNIVVETRPGLSIVYVVLNENIVKISNQTLTLALNTITNLTEMQALVNTPLSYTNPLKVTYNTEGKPDEPPFIMSTFDEFDILPGRPRESPYLADLRGSGSSLKGFELDRTMAKVTIDSISSYPIPEGPTTNNAETSYIFILKMGLVNVPMQYLWSPNRLQTTPPNPNPYAVPVPPYTGTYQEIDFGLEAPLLGYYDRDWNGSILLNIDADTYEVQEAKDTRIWYTGDGKGNNAYSIYKNKLDSNFIAGKQIADECYQSFYTDTNGDGFVDPTPLNLNAGNFATEVRKIYSNPNDSNFLPTYYVLIEPYNLNPQVNGSYWTLKEKKISYYVPEHILANKIETLNATKLHIRAAKASLPDTISREESTQIVWNETSWKPWIYSLGPGGINFESLNGTEFTNTMIGIHGSILDVITVPSGKNKGTHQIVRHYWSGLIRYREGHAKGTLQGKKFQDITSSTNIMDFYLPVRNTPASPVDYNIYRNHEYKFSVHALEQWNPAAAGVVSGTRNATTDPGGISMVLRMSNR
;
A
#
# COMPACT_ATOMS: atom_id res chain seq x y z
N MET A 1 38.23 -6.90 -28.59
CA MET A 1 39.14 -6.04 -27.79
C MET A 1 38.63 -4.62 -27.82
N LYS A 2 38.59 -3.98 -26.65
CA LYS A 2 38.14 -2.62 -26.34
C LYS A 2 38.79 -1.57 -27.24
N ARG A 3 38.07 -0.48 -27.56
CA ARG A 3 38.64 0.89 -27.52
C ARG A 3 37.60 1.90 -27.04
N LEU A 4 37.87 2.44 -25.84
CA LEU A 4 37.37 3.72 -25.34
C LEU A 4 37.76 4.86 -26.29
N VAL A 5 36.96 5.94 -26.36
CA VAL A 5 37.32 7.30 -25.88
C VAL A 5 36.02 8.09 -25.64
N ILE A 6 35.86 8.65 -24.43
CA ILE A 6 34.93 9.72 -24.04
C ILE A 6 35.79 10.91 -23.58
N LEU A 7 35.20 12.11 -23.66
CA LEU A 7 35.54 13.41 -23.03
C LEU A 7 36.37 14.37 -23.91
N LEU A 8 36.06 15.67 -24.04
CA LEU A 8 34.91 16.50 -23.65
C LEU A 8 35.15 17.88 -24.34
N ILE A 9 34.07 18.50 -24.84
CA ILE A 9 33.71 19.93 -24.94
C ILE A 9 34.82 20.99 -24.76
N ILE A 10 34.92 21.99 -25.68
CA ILE A 10 34.84 23.47 -25.43
C ILE A 10 34.65 24.24 -26.78
N LEU A 11 33.55 25.02 -26.84
CA LEU A 11 33.22 26.28 -27.57
C LEU A 11 33.52 26.55 -29.08
N MET A 12 32.47 27.10 -29.73
CA MET A 12 32.41 27.74 -31.07
C MET A 12 33.38 28.94 -31.27
N PRO A 13 33.62 29.37 -32.52
CA PRO A 13 32.84 30.52 -33.03
C PRO A 13 32.41 30.45 -34.52
N LEU A 14 31.19 30.93 -34.75
CA LEU A 14 30.76 31.88 -35.80
C LEU A 14 30.97 31.56 -37.30
N TRP A 15 29.81 31.48 -37.98
CA TRP A 15 29.50 32.00 -39.32
C TRP A 15 29.75 31.12 -40.57
N THR A 16 28.74 30.32 -40.90
CA THR A 16 28.02 30.35 -42.20
C THR A 16 26.55 30.09 -41.87
N GLY A 17 25.63 31.05 -41.82
CA GLY A 17 25.39 32.06 -42.84
C GLY A 17 24.43 31.48 -43.88
N CYS A 18 23.13 31.62 -43.62
CA CYS A 18 21.96 31.53 -44.49
C CYS A 18 22.07 30.83 -45.86
N ILE A 19 21.27 29.78 -46.05
CA ILE A 19 20.56 29.49 -47.30
C ILE A 19 19.11 29.16 -46.86
N ASN A 20 18.31 30.14 -46.41
CA ASN A 20 17.45 30.99 -47.23
C ASN A 20 17.76 31.00 -48.73
N ASP A 21 17.17 30.07 -49.48
CA ASP A 21 16.53 30.48 -50.73
C ASP A 21 15.16 31.05 -50.36
N ILE A 22 15.14 32.36 -50.13
CA ILE A 22 13.92 33.15 -50.23
C ILE A 22 13.76 33.42 -51.74
N PRO A 23 12.68 32.96 -52.40
CA PRO A 23 12.26 33.64 -53.60
C PRO A 23 11.61 34.95 -53.17
N THR A 24 12.40 36.03 -53.16
CA THR A 24 11.86 37.39 -53.22
C THR A 24 11.85 37.76 -54.69
N ASP A 25 10.76 37.44 -55.36
CA ASP A 25 9.91 38.46 -55.97
C ASP A 25 8.65 37.81 -56.55
N CYS A 26 7.52 38.46 -56.24
CA CYS A 26 6.15 38.10 -56.57
C CYS A 26 5.61 36.89 -55.78
N GLU A 27 4.68 37.16 -54.86
CA GLU A 27 3.54 36.26 -54.62
C GLU A 27 2.89 35.99 -55.99
N GLU A 28 3.37 35.00 -56.73
CA GLU A 28 2.45 34.14 -57.45
C GLU A 28 1.76 33.33 -56.35
N SER A 29 0.70 33.91 -55.77
CA SER A 29 -0.35 33.11 -55.17
C SER A 29 -0.65 32.05 -56.20
N ASN A 30 -0.25 30.78 -55.98
CA ASN A 30 -0.70 29.70 -56.84
C ASN A 30 -2.22 29.75 -56.75
N PRO A 31 -2.95 30.24 -57.78
CA PRO A 31 -4.38 30.54 -57.65
C PRO A 31 -5.20 29.26 -57.40
N ASP A 32 -4.55 28.11 -57.57
CA ASP A 32 -5.06 26.77 -57.36
C ASP A 32 -4.70 26.19 -55.97
N ALA A 33 -3.83 26.83 -55.18
CA ALA A 33 -3.52 26.36 -53.83
C ALA A 33 -4.75 26.48 -52.95
N THR A 34 -5.18 25.33 -52.43
CA THR A 34 -6.39 25.19 -51.63
C THR A 34 -5.97 24.84 -50.21
N PHE A 35 -6.44 25.58 -49.23
CA PHE A 35 -6.15 25.38 -47.81
C PHE A 35 -7.42 25.04 -47.05
N MET A 36 -7.25 24.38 -45.91
CA MET A 36 -8.36 24.10 -45.00
C MET A 36 -8.01 24.41 -43.54
N SER A 37 -9.05 24.75 -42.79
CA SER A 37 -9.06 24.98 -41.34
C SER A 37 -10.16 24.13 -40.73
N PHE A 38 -10.14 23.97 -39.40
CA PHE A 38 -10.98 23.02 -38.68
C PHE A 38 -11.77 23.76 -37.61
N ARG A 39 -13.10 23.71 -37.70
CA ARG A 39 -13.93 24.02 -36.55
C ARG A 39 -13.92 22.88 -35.57
N SER A 40 -14.15 23.25 -34.33
CA SER A 40 -14.02 22.40 -33.16
C SER A 40 -14.72 21.04 -33.29
N SER A 41 -14.26 20.06 -32.53
CA SER A 41 -15.06 18.86 -32.28
C SER A 41 -15.65 18.94 -30.88
N GLN A 42 -16.86 18.43 -30.72
CA GLN A 42 -17.50 18.29 -29.42
C GLN A 42 -16.69 17.32 -28.57
N ILE A 43 -16.55 17.63 -27.29
CA ILE A 43 -15.90 16.77 -26.30
C ILE A 43 -16.77 16.64 -25.06
N ILE A 44 -16.80 15.44 -24.48
CA ILE A 44 -17.46 15.21 -23.20
C ILE A 44 -16.43 15.31 -22.07
N LEU A 45 -16.67 16.25 -21.14
CA LEU A 45 -15.91 16.36 -19.90
C LEU A 45 -16.76 15.90 -18.72
N PRO A 46 -16.29 14.96 -17.88
CA PRO A 46 -16.97 14.66 -16.63
C PRO A 46 -16.98 15.91 -15.76
N SER A 47 -18.08 16.12 -15.06
CA SER A 47 -18.24 17.18 -14.07
C SER A 47 -18.46 16.59 -12.69
N ASP A 48 -18.06 17.33 -11.67
CA ASP A 48 -18.40 17.00 -10.29
C ASP A 48 -19.85 17.39 -9.95
N ALA A 49 -20.29 17.06 -8.73
CA ALA A 49 -21.63 17.37 -8.24
C ALA A 49 -21.96 18.89 -8.19
N THR A 50 -20.95 19.75 -8.34
CA THR A 50 -21.08 21.21 -8.40
C THR A 50 -21.05 21.75 -9.83
N GLY A 51 -20.95 20.87 -10.83
CA GLY A 51 -20.90 21.22 -12.25
C GLY A 51 -19.51 21.66 -12.74
N VAL A 52 -18.47 21.54 -11.91
CA VAL A 52 -17.09 21.85 -12.30
C VAL A 52 -16.57 20.71 -13.16
N VAL A 53 -16.20 21.02 -14.41
CA VAL A 53 -15.62 20.04 -15.33
C VAL A 53 -14.18 19.71 -14.96
N GLU A 54 -13.84 18.43 -15.12
CA GLU A 54 -12.48 17.95 -15.02
C GLU A 54 -11.61 18.52 -16.14
N SER A 55 -10.36 18.85 -15.83
CA SER A 55 -9.38 19.26 -16.83
C SER A 55 -9.09 18.12 -17.79
N ILE A 56 -8.79 18.46 -19.04
CA ILE A 56 -8.27 17.56 -20.06
C ILE A 56 -6.86 18.00 -20.44
N THR A 57 -5.97 17.04 -20.65
CA THR A 57 -4.62 17.31 -21.16
C THR A 57 -4.60 17.10 -22.67
N ILE A 58 -4.31 18.17 -23.42
CA ILE A 58 -4.12 18.11 -24.88
C ILE A 58 -2.79 18.77 -25.21
N GLU A 59 -1.84 17.96 -25.68
CA GLU A 59 -0.46 18.35 -25.94
C GLU A 59 -0.18 18.52 -27.44
N SER A 60 -0.86 17.74 -28.29
CA SER A 60 -0.62 17.77 -29.74
C SER A 60 -1.87 17.52 -30.57
N VAL A 61 -1.87 18.07 -31.78
CA VAL A 61 -2.84 17.78 -32.85
C VAL A 61 -2.09 17.36 -34.10
N ARG A 62 -2.47 16.24 -34.71
CA ARG A 62 -2.09 15.88 -36.06
C ARG A 62 -3.29 15.96 -36.99
N ILE A 63 -3.08 16.57 -38.14
CA ILE A 63 -4.04 16.62 -39.24
C ILE A 63 -3.53 15.75 -40.39
N LEU A 64 -4.34 14.78 -40.82
CA LEU A 64 -4.09 14.03 -42.04
C LEU A 64 -5.25 14.22 -43.02
N VAL A 65 -4.93 14.55 -44.28
CA VAL A 65 -5.91 14.71 -45.35
C VAL A 65 -5.58 13.71 -46.45
N PHE A 66 -6.57 12.93 -46.87
CA PHE A 66 -6.44 11.94 -47.93
C PHE A 66 -7.38 12.29 -49.08
N SER A 67 -6.89 12.19 -50.32
CA SER A 67 -7.78 12.27 -51.48
C SER A 67 -8.64 11.01 -51.54
N LYS A 68 -9.96 11.13 -51.56
CA LYS A 68 -10.85 9.96 -51.67
C LYS A 68 -10.70 9.24 -53.02
N ALA A 69 -10.36 9.97 -54.08
CA ALA A 69 -10.22 9.41 -55.42
C ALA A 69 -9.00 8.48 -55.55
N THR A 70 -7.89 8.81 -54.91
CA THR A 70 -6.62 8.05 -55.03
C THR A 70 -6.26 7.27 -53.77
N GLY A 71 -6.89 7.61 -52.64
CA GLY A 71 -6.51 7.12 -51.31
C GLY A 71 -5.16 7.66 -50.81
N GLN A 72 -4.48 8.52 -51.55
CA GLN A 72 -3.15 9.04 -51.21
C GLN A 72 -3.25 10.21 -50.23
N VAL A 73 -2.24 10.33 -49.37
CA VAL A 73 -2.09 11.48 -48.48
C VAL A 73 -1.86 12.75 -49.29
N VAL A 74 -2.59 13.80 -48.92
CA VAL A 74 -2.41 15.17 -49.39
C VAL A 74 -1.60 15.94 -48.37
N THR A 75 -1.91 15.76 -47.08
CA THR A 75 -1.32 16.48 -45.96
C THR A 75 -1.17 15.56 -44.76
N ASN A 76 -0.06 15.72 -44.03
CA ASN A 76 0.20 15.04 -42.77
C ASN A 76 1.08 15.96 -41.91
N GLU A 77 0.45 16.77 -41.06
CA GLU A 77 1.12 17.80 -40.27
C GLU A 77 0.81 17.65 -38.78
N LEU A 78 1.86 17.78 -37.95
CA LEU A 78 1.79 17.77 -36.49
C LEU A 78 1.95 19.18 -35.95
N PHE A 79 1.09 19.52 -35.01
CA PHE A 79 1.06 20.80 -34.30
C PHE A 79 1.24 20.55 -32.81
N ASP A 80 2.18 21.29 -32.22
CA ASP A 80 2.31 21.43 -30.76
C ASP A 80 1.34 22.49 -30.29
N ILE A 81 0.51 22.13 -29.31
CA ILE A 81 -0.59 22.95 -28.80
C ILE A 81 -0.64 22.97 -27.27
N ASP A 82 0.46 22.58 -26.60
CA ASP A 82 0.60 22.49 -25.14
C ASP A 82 0.15 23.76 -24.39
N ASN A 83 0.22 24.93 -25.05
CA ASN A 83 -0.03 26.25 -24.46
C ASN A 83 -1.39 26.86 -24.82
N LEU A 84 -2.27 26.13 -25.52
CA LEU A 84 -3.56 26.66 -25.95
C LEU A 84 -4.68 26.27 -24.97
N SER A 85 -5.48 27.26 -24.57
CA SER A 85 -6.75 27.06 -23.87
C SER A 85 -7.76 26.53 -24.87
N LEU A 86 -7.79 25.21 -25.09
CA LEU A 86 -8.52 24.67 -26.23
C LEU A 86 -9.98 24.30 -25.91
N ALA A 87 -10.29 23.88 -24.69
CA ALA A 87 -11.66 23.50 -24.31
C ALA A 87 -12.47 24.71 -23.83
N SER A 88 -13.56 25.03 -24.52
CA SER A 88 -14.52 26.07 -24.13
C SER A 88 -15.95 25.56 -24.26
N GLN A 89 -16.89 26.18 -23.55
CA GLN A 89 -18.29 25.87 -23.69
C GLN A 89 -18.89 26.67 -24.85
N ASP A 90 -19.54 25.99 -25.80
CA ASP A 90 -20.30 26.62 -26.87
C ASP A 90 -21.48 27.39 -26.25
N PRO A 91 -21.58 28.71 -26.47
CA PRO A 91 -22.63 29.53 -25.86
C PRO A 91 -24.04 29.25 -26.42
N GLU A 92 -24.15 28.63 -27.61
CA GLU A 92 -25.42 28.33 -28.27
C GLU A 92 -25.93 26.93 -27.89
N THR A 93 -25.05 25.92 -27.88
CA THR A 93 -25.46 24.53 -27.57
C THR A 93 -25.24 24.15 -26.12
N GLY A 94 -24.34 24.82 -25.41
CA GLY A 94 -23.91 24.47 -24.06
C GLY A 94 -22.92 23.30 -23.99
N ASP A 95 -22.52 22.75 -25.14
CA ASP A 95 -21.57 21.64 -25.23
C ASP A 95 -20.13 22.11 -25.08
N TRP A 96 -19.26 21.24 -24.58
CA TRP A 96 -17.83 21.52 -24.57
C TRP A 96 -17.22 21.23 -25.93
N GLN A 97 -16.34 22.11 -26.39
CA GLN A 97 -15.73 22.04 -27.71
C GLN A 97 -14.26 22.42 -27.68
N ILE A 98 -13.49 21.84 -28.60
CA ILE A 98 -12.04 22.10 -28.76
C ILE A 98 -11.80 22.83 -30.07
N ASP A 99 -11.44 24.12 -30.07
CA ASP A 99 -11.31 24.91 -31.30
C ASP A 99 -9.91 24.86 -31.94
N PHE A 100 -9.87 24.42 -33.19
CA PHE A 100 -8.67 24.30 -34.03
C PHE A 100 -8.69 25.25 -35.23
N SER A 101 -9.54 26.27 -35.21
CA SER A 101 -9.74 27.19 -36.35
C SER A 101 -8.47 27.96 -36.74
N ASN A 102 -7.54 28.11 -35.79
CA ASN A 102 -6.23 28.72 -36.00
C ASN A 102 -5.24 27.82 -36.76
N ILE A 103 -5.51 26.52 -36.90
CA ILE A 103 -4.68 25.57 -37.66
C ILE A 103 -5.14 25.61 -39.12
N VAL A 104 -4.21 25.95 -40.02
CA VAL A 104 -4.46 26.01 -41.47
C VAL A 104 -3.43 25.17 -42.21
N VAL A 105 -3.91 24.15 -42.92
CA VAL A 105 -3.10 23.19 -43.67
C VAL A 105 -3.39 23.24 -45.17
N GLU A 106 -2.42 22.85 -45.98
CA GLU A 106 -2.62 22.68 -47.42
C GLU A 106 -3.58 21.50 -47.70
N THR A 107 -4.31 21.56 -48.80
CA THR A 107 -5.20 20.50 -49.28
C THR A 107 -5.39 20.60 -50.80
N ARG A 108 -6.29 19.79 -51.37
CA ARG A 108 -6.65 19.83 -52.79
C ARG A 108 -8.17 19.85 -52.98
N PRO A 109 -8.67 20.44 -54.09
CA PRO A 109 -10.09 20.42 -54.41
C PRO A 109 -10.63 19.00 -54.60
N GLY A 110 -11.89 18.80 -54.25
CA GLY A 110 -12.65 17.56 -54.37
C GLY A 110 -12.82 16.79 -53.07
N LEU A 111 -13.36 15.57 -53.18
CA LEU A 111 -13.67 14.71 -52.04
C LEU A 111 -12.39 14.26 -51.32
N SER A 112 -12.32 14.60 -50.03
CA SER A 112 -11.20 14.27 -49.15
C SER A 112 -11.69 13.64 -47.84
N ILE A 113 -10.90 12.73 -47.28
CA ILE A 113 -11.09 12.19 -45.92
C ILE A 113 -10.10 12.87 -44.99
N VAL A 114 -10.59 13.41 -43.90
CA VAL A 114 -9.82 14.24 -42.97
C VAL A 114 -9.79 13.55 -41.61
N TYR A 115 -8.60 13.30 -41.07
CA TYR A 115 -8.39 12.82 -39.72
C TYR A 115 -7.79 13.92 -38.85
N VAL A 116 -8.34 14.06 -37.65
CA VAL A 116 -7.77 14.83 -36.55
C VAL A 116 -7.40 13.85 -35.45
N VAL A 117 -6.12 13.83 -35.05
CA VAL A 117 -5.60 12.97 -33.98
C VAL A 117 -5.03 13.86 -32.89
N LEU A 118 -5.53 13.72 -31.67
CA LEU A 118 -5.00 14.40 -30.49
C LEU A 118 -4.06 13.48 -29.73
N ASN A 119 -3.03 14.06 -29.11
CA ASN A 119 -2.16 13.36 -28.15
C ASN A 119 -1.53 12.08 -28.70
N GLU A 120 -0.81 12.18 -29.82
CA GLU A 120 -0.13 11.02 -30.42
C GLU A 120 1.02 10.45 -29.57
N ASN A 121 1.49 11.23 -28.59
CA ASN A 121 2.52 10.82 -27.64
C ASN A 121 1.91 10.14 -26.41
N ILE A 122 1.71 8.82 -26.51
CA ILE A 122 1.09 8.00 -25.45
C ILE A 122 2.11 7.31 -24.53
N VAL A 123 3.33 7.83 -24.41
CA VAL A 123 4.41 7.19 -23.63
C VAL A 123 4.00 6.96 -22.18
N LYS A 124 3.25 7.90 -21.56
CA LYS A 124 2.76 7.75 -20.19
C LYS A 124 1.82 6.56 -19.99
N ILE A 125 1.12 6.11 -21.05
CA ILE A 125 0.09 5.06 -21.00
C ILE A 125 0.66 3.71 -21.47
N SER A 126 1.42 3.74 -22.56
CA SER A 126 1.79 2.57 -23.35
C SER A 126 3.30 2.40 -23.53
N ASN A 127 4.13 3.28 -22.96
CA ASN A 127 5.58 3.35 -23.19
C ASN A 127 5.99 3.44 -24.68
N GLN A 128 5.12 3.98 -25.53
CA GLN A 128 5.36 4.16 -26.97
C GLN A 128 4.85 5.52 -27.44
N THR A 129 5.37 6.00 -28.57
CA THR A 129 4.84 7.15 -29.31
C THR A 129 4.30 6.69 -30.66
N LEU A 130 3.21 7.29 -31.12
CA LEU A 130 2.64 7.04 -32.45
C LEU A 130 3.23 7.95 -33.52
N THR A 131 4.03 8.95 -33.15
CA THR A 131 4.61 9.95 -34.07
C THR A 131 5.32 9.31 -35.27
N LEU A 132 6.18 8.31 -35.03
CA LEU A 132 6.91 7.65 -36.12
C LEU A 132 5.97 6.89 -37.06
N ALA A 133 5.01 6.15 -36.51
CA ALA A 133 4.04 5.41 -37.30
C ALA A 133 3.18 6.37 -38.16
N LEU A 134 2.71 7.46 -37.54
CA LEU A 134 1.90 8.48 -38.21
C LEU A 134 2.68 9.24 -39.29
N ASN A 135 3.97 9.54 -39.07
CA ASN A 135 4.83 10.19 -40.07
C ASN A 135 5.05 9.32 -41.33
N THR A 136 4.92 7.99 -41.21
CA THR A 136 5.11 7.06 -42.33
C THR A 136 3.85 6.80 -43.15
N ILE A 137 2.70 7.32 -42.73
CA ILE A 137 1.42 7.11 -43.42
C ILE A 137 1.43 7.84 -44.76
N THR A 138 1.24 7.08 -45.84
CA THR A 138 1.19 7.59 -47.22
C THR A 138 -0.20 7.46 -47.85
N ASN A 139 -1.06 6.61 -47.29
CA ASN A 139 -2.39 6.35 -47.84
C ASN A 139 -3.43 6.00 -46.77
N LEU A 140 -4.70 6.07 -47.17
CA LEU A 140 -5.86 5.84 -46.30
C LEU A 140 -5.87 4.44 -45.70
N THR A 141 -5.45 3.41 -46.44
CA THR A 141 -5.43 2.03 -45.96
C THR A 141 -4.47 1.87 -44.79
N GLU A 142 -3.28 2.47 -44.86
CA GLU A 142 -2.31 2.49 -43.77
C GLU A 142 -2.87 3.21 -42.54
N MET A 143 -3.50 4.37 -42.74
CA MET A 143 -4.13 5.12 -41.63
C MET A 143 -5.23 4.29 -40.95
N GLN A 144 -6.07 3.64 -41.75
CA GLN A 144 -7.14 2.76 -41.26
C GLN A 144 -6.57 1.56 -40.52
N ALA A 145 -5.50 0.93 -41.02
CA ALA A 145 -4.84 -0.17 -40.32
C ALA A 145 -4.28 0.29 -38.96
N LEU A 146 -3.66 1.47 -38.91
CA LEU A 146 -3.04 2.00 -37.70
C LEU A 146 -4.09 2.36 -36.63
N VAL A 147 -5.11 3.14 -36.96
CA VAL A 147 -6.18 3.53 -36.01
C VAL A 147 -6.98 2.33 -35.49
N ASN A 148 -7.03 1.24 -36.27
CA ASN A 148 -7.71 0.00 -35.89
C ASN A 148 -6.87 -0.92 -35.01
N THR A 149 -5.56 -0.68 -34.89
CA THR A 149 -4.68 -1.49 -34.06
C THR A 149 -4.85 -1.10 -32.59
N PRO A 150 -5.26 -2.02 -31.69
CA PRO A 150 -5.35 -1.73 -30.27
C PRO A 150 -4.00 -1.33 -29.69
N LEU A 151 -4.01 -0.33 -28.82
CA LEU A 151 -2.86 0.17 -28.08
C LEU A 151 -2.71 -0.58 -26.76
N SER A 152 -1.49 -0.82 -26.33
CA SER A 152 -1.20 -1.54 -25.08
C SER A 152 -1.37 -0.65 -23.85
N TYR A 153 -1.99 -1.16 -22.79
CA TYR A 153 -2.06 -0.54 -21.47
C TYR A 153 -1.24 -1.39 -20.49
N THR A 154 -0.01 -0.97 -20.22
CA THR A 154 0.99 -1.79 -19.51
C THR A 154 1.29 -1.32 -18.09
N ASN A 155 1.02 -0.05 -17.77
CA ASN A 155 1.31 0.53 -16.47
C ASN A 155 0.01 1.04 -15.82
N PRO A 156 -0.33 0.60 -14.60
CA PRO A 156 -1.47 1.14 -13.87
C PRO A 156 -1.37 2.67 -13.70
N LEU A 157 -2.35 3.40 -14.20
CA LEU A 157 -2.38 4.86 -14.16
C LEU A 157 -3.12 5.37 -12.91
N LYS A 158 -2.41 5.46 -11.79
CA LYS A 158 -2.95 6.12 -10.59
C LYS A 158 -3.16 7.61 -10.87
N VAL A 159 -4.34 8.13 -10.54
CA VAL A 159 -4.63 9.56 -10.65
C VAL A 159 -3.87 10.32 -9.57
N THR A 160 -3.07 11.28 -9.99
CA THR A 160 -2.48 12.30 -9.12
C THR A 160 -3.25 13.59 -9.27
N TYR A 161 -3.15 14.46 -8.27
CA TYR A 161 -3.84 15.74 -8.26
C TYR A 161 -2.80 16.85 -8.14
N ASN A 162 -2.98 17.92 -8.91
CA ASN A 162 -2.15 19.10 -8.83
C ASN A 162 -2.44 19.91 -7.55
N THR A 163 -1.69 21.00 -7.38
CA THR A 163 -1.83 21.89 -6.21
C THR A 163 -3.20 22.57 -6.07
N GLU A 164 -3.99 22.63 -7.15
CA GLU A 164 -5.36 23.15 -7.15
C GLU A 164 -6.41 22.06 -6.85
N GLY A 165 -5.98 20.82 -6.62
CA GLY A 165 -6.87 19.68 -6.39
C GLY A 165 -7.54 19.14 -7.66
N LYS A 166 -7.04 19.48 -8.85
CA LYS A 166 -7.50 18.93 -10.12
C LYS A 166 -6.65 17.72 -10.54
N PRO A 167 -7.25 16.70 -11.17
CA PRO A 167 -6.51 15.55 -11.70
C PRO A 167 -5.43 15.94 -12.72
N ASP A 168 -4.21 15.43 -12.54
CA ASP A 168 -3.14 15.48 -13.54
C ASP A 168 -3.37 14.39 -14.58
N GLU A 169 -4.22 14.69 -15.56
CA GLU A 169 -4.58 13.74 -16.61
C GLU A 169 -3.41 13.47 -17.57
N PRO A 170 -3.08 12.20 -17.88
CA PRO A 170 -2.19 11.86 -18.99
C PRO A 170 -2.77 12.32 -20.33
N PRO A 171 -1.94 12.63 -21.35
CA PRO A 171 -2.42 12.96 -22.69
C PRO A 171 -3.00 11.71 -23.36
N PHE A 172 -4.31 11.50 -23.19
CA PHE A 172 -5.01 10.39 -23.82
C PHE A 172 -5.17 10.66 -25.30
N ILE A 173 -4.77 9.69 -26.14
CA ILE A 173 -5.04 9.77 -27.57
C ILE A 173 -6.55 9.85 -27.82
N MET A 174 -6.95 10.72 -28.73
CA MET A 174 -8.32 10.84 -29.24
C MET A 174 -8.25 11.06 -30.74
N SER A 175 -9.28 10.67 -31.48
CA SER A 175 -9.33 10.99 -32.91
C SER A 175 -10.75 11.16 -33.41
N THR A 176 -10.92 12.01 -34.42
CA THR A 176 -12.16 12.21 -35.18
C THR A 176 -11.86 12.30 -36.67
N PHE A 177 -12.80 11.88 -37.53
CA PHE A 177 -12.62 11.94 -38.98
C PHE A 177 -13.94 11.96 -39.75
N ASP A 178 -13.93 12.54 -40.95
CA ASP A 178 -15.05 12.51 -41.90
C ASP A 178 -14.59 12.86 -43.33
N GLU A 179 -15.53 12.81 -44.28
CA GLU A 179 -15.40 13.25 -45.66
C GLU A 179 -15.92 14.67 -45.86
N PHE A 180 -15.14 15.43 -46.63
CA PHE A 180 -15.45 16.79 -47.03
C PHE A 180 -15.31 16.93 -48.54
N ASP A 181 -16.24 17.64 -49.17
CA ASP A 181 -16.09 18.10 -50.55
C ASP A 181 -15.45 19.49 -50.53
N ILE A 182 -14.16 19.53 -50.82
CA ILE A 182 -13.33 20.73 -50.69
C ILE A 182 -13.44 21.54 -51.99
N LEU A 183 -13.98 22.75 -51.88
CA LEU A 183 -14.11 23.65 -53.03
C LEU A 183 -12.75 24.20 -53.47
N PRO A 184 -12.52 24.41 -54.78
CA PRO A 184 -11.28 25.01 -55.28
C PRO A 184 -11.14 26.49 -54.90
N GLY A 185 -9.90 27.01 -54.98
CA GLY A 185 -9.61 28.43 -54.82
C GLY A 185 -9.81 28.93 -53.38
N ARG A 186 -9.33 28.17 -52.40
CA ARG A 186 -9.42 28.51 -50.97
C ARG A 186 -8.05 28.95 -50.45
N PRO A 187 -7.74 30.26 -50.48
CA PRO A 187 -6.44 30.74 -50.02
C PRO A 187 -6.30 30.62 -48.49
N ARG A 188 -5.08 30.75 -47.97
CA ARG A 188 -4.76 30.57 -46.54
C ARG A 188 -5.51 31.55 -45.64
N GLU A 189 -5.82 32.75 -46.14
CA GLU A 189 -6.55 33.81 -45.43
C GLU A 189 -8.07 33.56 -45.37
N SER A 190 -8.57 32.69 -46.26
CA SER A 190 -9.97 32.28 -46.32
C SER A 190 -10.07 30.78 -46.66
N PRO A 191 -9.56 29.90 -45.78
CA PRO A 191 -9.48 28.47 -46.05
C PRO A 191 -10.86 27.82 -46.07
N TYR A 192 -10.96 26.62 -46.64
CA TYR A 192 -12.16 25.79 -46.46
C TYR A 192 -12.30 25.41 -44.98
N LEU A 193 -13.47 25.66 -44.38
CA LEU A 193 -13.69 25.35 -42.98
C LEU A 193 -14.37 23.98 -42.83
N ALA A 194 -13.59 22.98 -42.40
CA ALA A 194 -14.11 21.67 -42.04
C ALA A 194 -14.73 21.71 -40.64
N ASP A 195 -16.05 21.60 -40.55
CA ASP A 195 -16.78 21.63 -39.28
C ASP A 195 -16.95 20.23 -38.71
N LEU A 196 -16.18 19.92 -37.65
CA LEU A 196 -16.10 18.60 -37.03
C LEU A 196 -16.99 18.46 -35.76
N ARG A 197 -17.94 19.38 -35.57
CA ARG A 197 -18.74 19.49 -34.33
C ARG A 197 -19.80 18.41 -34.13
N GLY A 198 -20.12 17.54 -35.09
CA GLY A 198 -21.13 16.50 -34.83
C GLY A 198 -21.72 15.78 -36.03
N SER A 199 -22.85 15.10 -35.80
CA SER A 199 -23.48 14.13 -36.70
C SER A 199 -24.63 14.66 -37.57
N GLY A 200 -24.82 15.98 -37.63
CA GLY A 200 -25.86 16.63 -38.44
C GLY A 200 -25.59 16.52 -39.96
N SER A 201 -26.55 16.85 -40.82
CA SER A 201 -26.31 16.78 -42.28
C SER A 201 -25.29 17.81 -42.78
N SER A 202 -25.09 18.91 -42.04
CA SER A 202 -24.13 19.98 -42.30
C SER A 202 -22.92 20.02 -41.35
N LEU A 203 -22.92 19.19 -40.32
CA LEU A 203 -21.82 19.03 -39.36
C LEU A 203 -21.23 17.65 -39.60
N LYS A 204 -19.91 17.55 -39.67
CA LYS A 204 -19.22 16.29 -39.98
C LYS A 204 -18.45 15.84 -38.74
N GLY A 205 -17.92 14.62 -38.77
CA GLY A 205 -17.14 14.02 -37.70
C GLY A 205 -17.99 13.45 -36.58
N PHE A 206 -17.33 13.20 -35.46
CA PHE A 206 -17.93 12.67 -34.24
C PHE A 206 -17.22 13.20 -32.99
N GLU A 207 -17.89 13.07 -31.85
CA GLU A 207 -17.42 13.55 -30.54
C GLU A 207 -16.08 12.91 -30.14
N LEU A 208 -15.14 13.75 -29.70
CA LEU A 208 -13.87 13.33 -29.15
C LEU A 208 -14.07 12.84 -27.71
N ASP A 209 -13.77 11.57 -27.47
CA ASP A 209 -13.94 10.93 -26.18
C ASP A 209 -12.60 10.48 -25.59
N ARG A 210 -12.50 10.52 -24.26
CA ARG A 210 -11.41 9.85 -23.55
C ARG A 210 -11.43 8.37 -23.88
N THR A 211 -10.23 7.84 -24.09
CA THR A 211 -9.99 6.40 -24.28
C THR A 211 -9.97 5.61 -22.97
N MET A 212 -10.05 6.30 -21.83
CA MET A 212 -10.03 5.73 -20.48
C MET A 212 -11.17 6.29 -19.62
N ALA A 213 -11.64 5.53 -18.64
CA ALA A 213 -12.46 6.03 -17.54
C ALA A 213 -11.65 6.18 -16.27
N LYS A 214 -12.19 6.99 -15.35
CA LYS A 214 -11.67 7.11 -14.00
C LYS A 214 -12.48 6.22 -13.06
N VAL A 215 -11.83 5.32 -12.34
CA VAL A 215 -12.44 4.50 -11.30
C VAL A 215 -11.91 4.97 -9.95
N THR A 216 -12.82 5.41 -9.09
CA THR A 216 -12.51 6.07 -7.82
C THR A 216 -13.13 5.28 -6.68
N ILE A 217 -12.33 4.95 -5.67
CA ILE A 217 -12.84 4.56 -4.36
C ILE A 217 -12.84 5.82 -3.51
N ASP A 218 -14.04 6.31 -3.24
CA ASP A 218 -14.25 7.49 -2.42
C ASP A 218 -13.90 7.19 -0.96
N SER A 219 -14.50 6.12 -0.42
CA SER A 219 -14.33 5.75 0.99
C SER A 219 -14.65 4.28 1.27
N ILE A 220 -13.99 3.73 2.29
CA ILE A 220 -14.35 2.44 2.91
C ILE A 220 -14.51 2.64 4.41
N SER A 221 -15.65 2.20 4.95
CA SER A 221 -15.97 2.41 6.36
C SER A 221 -16.96 1.37 6.90
N SER A 222 -17.23 1.41 8.20
CA SER A 222 -18.37 0.72 8.82
C SER A 222 -19.53 1.64 9.20
N TYR A 223 -19.47 2.92 8.81
CA TYR A 223 -20.54 3.86 9.11
C TYR A 223 -21.84 3.44 8.43
N PRO A 224 -22.99 3.57 9.13
CA PRO A 224 -24.30 3.28 8.54
C PRO A 224 -24.54 4.18 7.34
N ILE A 225 -25.21 3.62 6.33
CA ILE A 225 -25.61 4.35 5.13
C ILE A 225 -27.04 4.85 5.33
N PRO A 226 -27.38 6.09 4.90
CA PRO A 226 -28.77 6.52 4.80
C PRO A 226 -29.59 5.51 3.98
N GLU A 227 -30.72 5.04 4.54
CA GLU A 227 -31.61 4.04 3.93
C GLU A 227 -30.97 2.66 3.66
N GLY A 228 -29.77 2.40 4.22
CA GLY A 228 -29.07 1.12 4.10
C GLY A 228 -29.39 0.13 5.22
N PRO A 229 -28.84 -1.09 5.15
CA PRO A 229 -28.93 -2.08 6.23
C PRO A 229 -28.35 -1.54 7.54
N THR A 230 -28.86 -2.04 8.66
CA THR A 230 -28.33 -1.71 9.99
C THR A 230 -26.88 -2.17 10.14
N THR A 231 -26.05 -1.35 10.79
CA THR A 231 -24.66 -1.69 11.10
C THR A 231 -24.47 -1.85 12.60
N ASN A 232 -23.74 -2.90 13.00
CA ASN A 232 -23.35 -3.15 14.38
C ASN A 232 -21.87 -2.73 14.56
N ASN A 233 -21.65 -1.67 15.31
CA ASN A 233 -20.31 -1.09 15.49
C ASN A 233 -19.35 -2.04 16.26
N ALA A 234 -19.86 -2.94 17.10
CA ALA A 234 -19.04 -3.95 17.76
C ALA A 234 -18.64 -5.03 16.77
N GLU A 235 -19.59 -5.64 16.05
CA GLU A 235 -19.29 -6.75 15.12
C GLU A 235 -18.45 -6.32 13.92
N THR A 236 -18.69 -5.12 13.39
CA THR A 236 -17.89 -4.57 12.29
C THR A 236 -16.50 -4.13 12.73
N SER A 237 -16.24 -3.93 14.03
CA SER A 237 -14.90 -3.60 14.54
C SER A 237 -13.89 -4.72 14.25
N TYR A 238 -14.33 -5.96 14.06
CA TYR A 238 -13.47 -7.10 13.79
C TYR A 238 -13.03 -7.19 12.32
N ILE A 239 -13.60 -6.37 11.43
CA ILE A 239 -13.37 -6.45 9.98
C ILE A 239 -12.19 -5.57 9.59
N PHE A 240 -11.17 -6.18 8.98
CA PHE A 240 -9.99 -5.49 8.47
C PHE A 240 -9.87 -5.70 6.96
N ILE A 241 -9.47 -4.66 6.24
CA ILE A 241 -9.25 -4.74 4.79
C ILE A 241 -7.80 -5.13 4.55
N LEU A 242 -7.59 -6.27 3.90
CA LEU A 242 -6.28 -6.82 3.60
C LEU A 242 -5.76 -6.37 2.24
N LYS A 243 -6.66 -6.22 1.26
CA LYS A 243 -6.32 -5.86 -0.12
C LYS A 243 -7.46 -5.13 -0.81
N MET A 244 -7.12 -4.19 -1.69
CA MET A 244 -8.06 -3.50 -2.57
C MET A 244 -7.47 -3.30 -3.95
N GLY A 245 -8.30 -3.41 -4.98
CA GLY A 245 -7.83 -3.24 -6.34
C GLY A 245 -8.92 -3.37 -7.40
N LEU A 246 -8.49 -3.44 -8.65
CA LEU A 246 -9.32 -3.76 -9.80
C LEU A 246 -8.85 -5.07 -10.42
N VAL A 247 -9.79 -5.97 -10.72
CA VAL A 247 -9.52 -7.22 -11.45
C VAL A 247 -10.15 -7.19 -12.82
N ASN A 248 -9.62 -7.99 -13.75
CA ASN A 248 -10.05 -8.06 -15.14
C ASN A 248 -9.99 -6.70 -15.86
N VAL A 249 -8.93 -5.92 -15.64
CA VAL A 249 -8.69 -4.67 -16.38
C VAL A 249 -8.07 -5.03 -17.73
N PRO A 250 -8.65 -4.59 -18.87
CA PRO A 250 -8.06 -4.84 -20.18
C PRO A 250 -6.64 -4.28 -20.27
N MET A 251 -5.73 -4.98 -20.94
CA MET A 251 -4.39 -4.47 -21.25
C MET A 251 -4.33 -3.79 -22.63
N GLN A 252 -5.49 -3.50 -23.23
CA GLN A 252 -5.60 -2.92 -24.55
C GLN A 252 -6.73 -1.90 -24.62
N TYR A 253 -6.59 -0.90 -25.50
CA TYR A 253 -7.61 0.11 -25.77
C TYR A 253 -7.56 0.62 -27.23
N LEU A 254 -8.62 1.27 -27.71
CA LEU A 254 -8.70 1.84 -29.06
C LEU A 254 -8.48 3.36 -29.03
N TRP A 255 -8.11 3.96 -30.17
CA TRP A 255 -7.82 5.40 -30.27
C TRP A 255 -9.07 6.27 -30.14
N SER A 256 -10.18 5.75 -30.63
CA SER A 256 -11.45 6.46 -30.65
C SER A 256 -12.62 5.48 -30.81
N PRO A 257 -13.68 5.64 -30.01
CA PRO A 257 -14.78 4.69 -29.96
C PRO A 257 -15.94 5.00 -30.92
N ASN A 258 -16.17 6.28 -31.22
CA ASN A 258 -17.31 6.74 -32.03
C ASN A 258 -17.09 6.52 -33.54
N ARG A 259 -15.88 6.10 -33.94
CA ARG A 259 -15.49 5.78 -35.32
C ARG A 259 -16.44 4.82 -36.06
N LEU A 260 -17.22 4.03 -35.32
CA LEU A 260 -18.04 2.94 -35.85
C LEU A 260 -19.44 3.39 -36.25
N GLN A 261 -19.87 4.58 -35.82
CA GLN A 261 -21.19 5.13 -36.12
C GLN A 261 -21.19 6.10 -37.30
N THR A 262 -20.02 6.58 -37.71
CA THR A 262 -19.90 7.58 -38.78
C THR A 262 -19.64 6.92 -40.14
N THR A 263 -20.47 7.27 -41.14
CA THR A 263 -20.05 7.23 -42.54
C THR A 263 -19.21 8.47 -42.76
N PRO A 264 -17.90 8.33 -43.07
CA PRO A 264 -17.34 7.43 -44.09
C PRO A 264 -16.16 6.55 -43.65
N PRO A 265 -15.69 5.57 -44.45
CA PRO A 265 -16.12 5.30 -45.83
C PRO A 265 -17.48 4.60 -45.88
N ASN A 266 -18.25 4.83 -46.95
CA ASN A 266 -19.50 4.10 -47.23
C ASN A 266 -19.21 3.01 -48.30
N PRO A 267 -19.55 1.73 -48.05
CA PRO A 267 -20.17 1.19 -46.84
C PRO A 267 -19.23 1.25 -45.65
N ASN A 268 -19.81 1.58 -44.49
CA ASN A 268 -19.10 1.59 -43.21
C ASN A 268 -18.41 0.22 -43.04
N PRO A 269 -17.07 0.16 -43.01
CA PRO A 269 -16.34 -1.11 -42.98
C PRO A 269 -16.39 -1.77 -41.59
N TYR A 270 -17.00 -1.12 -40.60
CA TYR A 270 -16.97 -1.53 -39.20
C TYR A 270 -18.16 -2.40 -38.80
N ALA A 271 -17.87 -3.50 -38.11
CA ALA A 271 -18.90 -4.32 -37.46
C ALA A 271 -19.40 -3.64 -36.17
N VAL A 272 -20.71 -3.48 -36.05
CA VAL A 272 -21.37 -3.03 -34.82
C VAL A 272 -22.10 -4.23 -34.20
N PRO A 273 -21.83 -4.62 -32.94
CA PRO A 273 -20.92 -3.98 -31.98
C PRO A 273 -19.44 -4.33 -32.19
N VAL A 274 -18.54 -3.56 -31.55
CA VAL A 274 -17.09 -3.85 -31.56
C VAL A 274 -16.82 -5.24 -31.00
N PRO A 275 -15.94 -6.04 -31.64
CA PRO A 275 -15.49 -7.27 -31.05
C PRO A 275 -14.82 -7.04 -29.69
N PRO A 276 -15.05 -7.93 -28.70
CA PRO A 276 -14.29 -7.92 -27.45
C PRO A 276 -12.78 -7.93 -27.70
N TYR A 277 -12.01 -7.34 -26.79
CA TYR A 277 -10.55 -7.47 -26.85
C TYR A 277 -10.17 -8.95 -26.82
N THR A 278 -9.29 -9.33 -27.75
CA THR A 278 -8.72 -10.69 -27.84
C THR A 278 -7.49 -10.87 -26.93
N GLY A 279 -7.17 -9.85 -26.13
CA GLY A 279 -5.95 -9.75 -25.32
C GLY A 279 -6.06 -10.25 -23.87
N THR A 280 -4.97 -10.07 -23.13
CA THR A 280 -4.85 -10.40 -21.71
C THR A 280 -5.47 -9.33 -20.81
N TYR A 281 -5.89 -9.75 -19.63
CA TYR A 281 -6.36 -8.85 -18.56
C TYR A 281 -5.33 -8.80 -17.44
N GLN A 282 -5.33 -7.70 -16.70
CA GLN A 282 -4.47 -7.51 -15.53
C GLN A 282 -5.27 -7.21 -14.27
N GLU A 283 -4.59 -7.37 -13.15
CA GLU A 283 -5.02 -6.91 -11.84
C GLU A 283 -4.26 -5.63 -11.50
N ILE A 284 -4.98 -4.61 -11.04
CA ILE A 284 -4.41 -3.40 -10.48
C ILE A 284 -4.57 -3.51 -8.96
N ASP A 285 -3.48 -3.82 -8.28
CA ASP A 285 -3.39 -3.68 -6.84
C ASP A 285 -3.14 -2.22 -6.49
N PHE A 286 -3.87 -1.67 -5.53
CA PHE A 286 -3.61 -0.29 -5.09
C PHE A 286 -2.35 -0.19 -4.24
N GLY A 287 -1.97 -1.27 -3.53
CA GLY A 287 -0.71 -1.33 -2.79
C GLY A 287 -0.59 -0.26 -1.72
N LEU A 288 -1.70 0.08 -1.03
CA LEU A 288 -1.75 1.12 -0.02
C LEU A 288 -1.91 0.56 1.41
N GLU A 289 -1.65 -0.73 1.59
CA GLU A 289 -1.54 -1.35 2.91
C GLU A 289 -0.39 -0.73 3.70
N ALA A 290 -0.57 -0.58 5.02
CA ALA A 290 0.51 -0.09 5.87
C ALA A 290 1.67 -1.12 5.89
N PRO A 291 2.91 -0.75 5.50
CA PRO A 291 3.99 -1.72 5.26
C PRO A 291 4.33 -2.61 6.46
N LEU A 292 4.18 -2.09 7.68
CA LEU A 292 4.46 -2.81 8.93
C LEU A 292 3.28 -3.66 9.44
N LEU A 293 2.06 -3.40 8.94
CA LEU A 293 0.85 -4.06 9.38
C LEU A 293 0.42 -5.18 8.43
N GLY A 294 0.65 -5.01 7.12
CA GLY A 294 0.19 -5.94 6.09
C GLY A 294 -1.32 -5.87 5.80
N TYR A 295 -1.97 -4.76 6.19
CA TYR A 295 -3.38 -4.46 5.94
C TYR A 295 -3.59 -2.93 5.90
N TYR A 296 -4.74 -2.47 5.41
CA TYR A 296 -5.07 -1.03 5.33
C TYR A 296 -5.31 -0.45 6.72
N ASP A 297 -4.64 0.67 7.01
CA ASP A 297 -4.79 1.34 8.30
C ASP A 297 -6.15 2.04 8.40
N ARG A 298 -6.68 2.12 9.61
CA ARG A 298 -8.02 2.65 9.86
C ARG A 298 -8.09 3.46 11.14
N ASP A 299 -8.90 4.50 11.12
CA ASP A 299 -9.29 5.21 12.33
C ASP A 299 -10.42 4.44 13.00
N TRP A 300 -10.16 3.89 14.19
CA TRP A 300 -11.14 3.18 15.00
C TRP A 300 -11.07 3.69 16.44
N ASN A 301 -12.16 4.34 16.89
CA ASN A 301 -12.24 4.95 18.23
C ASN A 301 -12.81 3.98 19.29
N GLY A 302 -12.82 2.68 19.00
CA GLY A 302 -13.24 1.66 19.96
C GLY A 302 -12.10 1.25 20.89
N SER A 303 -12.41 0.34 21.81
CA SER A 303 -11.42 -0.17 22.77
C SER A 303 -11.68 -1.62 23.13
N ILE A 304 -10.61 -2.35 23.45
CA ILE A 304 -10.69 -3.70 24.00
C ILE A 304 -10.22 -3.68 25.45
N LEU A 305 -11.09 -4.11 26.35
CA LEU A 305 -10.79 -4.38 27.75
C LEU A 305 -10.67 -5.89 27.93
N LEU A 306 -9.54 -6.38 28.42
CA LEU A 306 -9.36 -7.78 28.75
C LEU A 306 -9.61 -8.00 30.24
N ASN A 307 -10.66 -8.74 30.59
CA ASN A 307 -10.87 -9.19 31.96
C ASN A 307 -10.09 -10.48 32.21
N ILE A 308 -9.45 -10.57 33.36
CA ILE A 308 -8.53 -11.64 33.74
C ILE A 308 -9.04 -12.26 35.04
N ASP A 309 -9.15 -13.59 35.05
CA ASP A 309 -9.44 -14.40 36.24
C ASP A 309 -8.54 -15.63 36.18
N ALA A 310 -7.49 -15.64 37.01
CA ALA A 310 -6.39 -16.59 36.89
C ALA A 310 -5.65 -16.82 38.21
N ASP A 311 -5.14 -18.03 38.38
CA ASP A 311 -3.98 -18.22 39.26
C ASP A 311 -2.75 -17.59 38.58
N THR A 312 -1.97 -16.83 39.34
CA THR A 312 -0.93 -15.95 38.81
C THR A 312 0.29 -15.99 39.70
N TYR A 313 1.47 -15.83 39.10
CA TYR A 313 2.69 -15.44 39.80
C TYR A 313 2.91 -13.94 39.65
N GLU A 314 2.99 -13.23 40.77
CA GLU A 314 3.60 -11.92 40.82
C GLU A 314 5.11 -12.09 40.97
N VAL A 315 5.89 -11.49 40.06
CA VAL A 315 7.32 -11.75 39.94
C VAL A 315 8.14 -10.48 39.98
N GLN A 316 9.24 -10.52 40.72
CA GLN A 316 10.24 -9.46 40.78
C GLN A 316 11.64 -10.06 40.58
N GLU A 317 12.35 -9.57 39.57
CA GLU A 317 13.75 -9.95 39.28
C GLU A 317 14.71 -9.06 40.07
N ALA A 318 15.74 -9.64 40.68
CA ALA A 318 16.76 -8.84 41.37
C ALA A 318 17.57 -8.00 40.37
N LYS A 319 17.88 -6.73 40.68
CA LYS A 319 18.72 -5.87 39.84
C LYS A 319 20.16 -6.38 39.75
N ASP A 320 20.68 -6.90 40.86
CA ASP A 320 21.91 -7.66 40.89
C ASP A 320 21.55 -9.10 41.24
N THR A 321 21.52 -9.97 40.24
CA THR A 321 21.20 -11.38 40.46
C THR A 321 22.39 -12.17 40.99
N ARG A 322 23.58 -11.56 41.11
CA ARG A 322 24.82 -12.27 41.45
C ARG A 322 25.07 -12.25 42.95
N ILE A 323 25.11 -13.44 43.52
CA ILE A 323 25.54 -13.67 44.89
C ILE A 323 26.99 -14.11 44.84
N TRP A 324 27.90 -13.26 45.30
CA TRP A 324 29.34 -13.46 45.26
C TRP A 324 29.82 -14.22 46.47
N TYR A 325 30.74 -15.16 46.25
CA TYR A 325 31.48 -15.79 47.33
C TYR A 325 32.49 -14.80 47.91
N THR A 326 32.53 -14.67 49.24
CA THR A 326 33.39 -13.70 49.90
C THR A 326 34.79 -14.25 50.20
N GLY A 327 35.04 -15.53 49.90
CA GLY A 327 36.25 -16.25 50.28
C GLY A 327 36.29 -16.66 51.76
N ASP A 328 35.26 -16.31 52.53
CA ASP A 328 35.11 -16.67 53.94
C ASP A 328 34.29 -17.96 54.05
N GLY A 329 34.97 -19.10 54.20
CA GLY A 329 34.37 -20.43 54.03
C GLY A 329 33.37 -20.90 55.09
N LYS A 330 32.96 -20.06 56.06
CA LYS A 330 32.03 -20.49 57.14
C LYS A 330 31.07 -19.39 57.61
N GLY A 331 29.78 -19.74 57.71
CA GLY A 331 28.73 -18.96 58.41
C GLY A 331 28.06 -17.83 57.60
N ASN A 332 27.34 -16.95 58.30
CA ASN A 332 26.46 -15.88 57.76
C ASN A 332 27.17 -14.75 56.97
N ASN A 333 28.44 -14.93 56.58
CA ASN A 333 29.25 -13.97 55.84
C ASN A 333 29.93 -14.59 54.60
N ALA A 334 29.62 -15.84 54.27
CA ALA A 334 30.22 -16.55 53.15
C ALA A 334 29.80 -15.98 51.78
N TYR A 335 28.69 -15.25 51.72
CA TYR A 335 28.17 -14.66 50.49
C TYR A 335 27.84 -13.17 50.64
N SER A 336 27.77 -12.47 49.52
CA SER A 336 27.52 -11.03 49.45
C SER A 336 26.99 -10.64 48.07
N ILE A 337 26.12 -9.63 47.98
CA ILE A 337 25.77 -9.00 46.69
C ILE A 337 26.91 -8.16 46.11
N TYR A 338 27.86 -7.75 46.94
CA TYR A 338 28.98 -6.92 46.49
C TYR A 338 30.15 -7.79 45.99
N LYS A 339 30.44 -7.69 44.68
CA LYS A 339 31.62 -8.30 44.04
C LYS A 339 32.93 -8.06 44.81
N ASN A 340 33.14 -6.84 45.29
CA ASN A 340 34.38 -6.41 45.92
C ASN A 340 34.48 -6.79 47.41
N LYS A 341 33.53 -7.59 47.93
CA LYS A 341 33.60 -8.07 49.31
C LYS A 341 34.79 -9.00 49.52
N LEU A 342 35.16 -9.78 48.51
CA LEU A 342 36.38 -10.59 48.51
C LEU A 342 37.62 -9.70 48.74
N ASP A 343 37.70 -8.55 48.06
CA ASP A 343 38.82 -7.61 48.18
C ASP A 343 38.94 -7.05 49.59
N SER A 344 37.80 -6.72 50.18
CA SER A 344 37.73 -6.25 51.57
C SER A 344 38.26 -7.31 52.54
N ASN A 345 37.98 -8.59 52.30
CA ASN A 345 38.48 -9.69 53.11
C ASN A 345 39.99 -9.91 52.93
N PHE A 346 40.51 -9.78 51.70
CA PHE A 346 41.94 -9.77 51.41
C PHE A 346 42.66 -8.65 52.17
N ILE A 347 42.16 -7.42 52.07
CA ILE A 347 42.72 -6.23 52.74
C ILE A 347 42.65 -6.37 54.27
N ALA A 348 41.56 -6.92 54.81
CA ALA A 348 41.40 -7.16 56.24
C ALA A 348 42.32 -8.27 56.79
N GLY A 349 43.08 -8.97 55.93
CA GLY A 349 43.99 -10.03 56.36
C GLY A 349 43.27 -11.28 56.86
N LYS A 350 42.04 -11.54 56.38
CA LYS A 350 41.32 -12.77 56.67
C LYS A 350 42.00 -13.96 55.98
N GLN A 351 41.79 -15.16 56.53
CA GLN A 351 42.09 -16.40 55.80
C GLN A 351 41.11 -16.52 54.63
N ILE A 352 41.65 -16.65 53.42
CA ILE A 352 40.89 -16.77 52.17
C ILE A 352 40.91 -18.24 51.75
N ALA A 353 39.77 -18.76 51.30
CA ALA A 353 39.65 -20.10 50.74
C ALA A 353 40.58 -20.30 49.51
N ASP A 354 41.20 -21.47 49.39
CA ASP A 354 42.17 -21.76 48.33
C ASP A 354 41.54 -21.64 46.94
N GLU A 355 40.24 -21.96 46.84
CA GLU A 355 39.44 -21.87 45.62
C GLU A 355 39.29 -20.42 45.12
N CYS A 356 39.62 -19.39 45.92
CA CYS A 356 39.65 -18.02 45.43
C CYS A 356 40.97 -17.65 44.71
N TYR A 357 41.96 -18.53 44.67
CA TYR A 357 43.23 -18.30 43.98
C TYR A 357 43.26 -19.06 42.65
N GLN A 358 43.73 -18.41 41.59
CA GLN A 358 43.83 -19.05 40.26
C GLN A 358 44.70 -20.30 40.28
N SER A 359 45.74 -20.35 41.13
CA SER A 359 46.64 -21.50 41.28
C SER A 359 45.96 -22.79 41.74
N PHE A 360 44.71 -22.71 42.21
CA PHE A 360 43.93 -23.88 42.59
C PHE A 360 43.35 -24.63 41.39
N TYR A 361 43.21 -23.95 40.24
CA TYR A 361 42.55 -24.49 39.06
C TYR A 361 43.55 -24.83 37.96
N THR A 362 43.20 -25.84 37.17
CA THR A 362 43.97 -26.29 36.02
C THR A 362 43.33 -25.81 34.72
N ASP A 363 44.16 -25.46 33.75
CA ASP A 363 43.74 -25.31 32.35
C ASP A 363 43.55 -26.72 31.76
N THR A 364 42.30 -27.11 31.54
CA THR A 364 41.90 -28.45 31.12
C THR A 364 41.79 -28.57 29.60
N ASN A 365 41.58 -27.45 28.90
CA ASN A 365 41.35 -27.40 27.46
C ASN A 365 42.58 -26.88 26.67
N GLY A 366 43.60 -26.37 27.37
CA GLY A 366 44.86 -25.87 26.82
C GLY A 366 44.76 -24.49 26.19
N ASP A 367 43.74 -23.68 26.51
CA ASP A 367 43.52 -22.36 25.94
C ASP A 367 44.34 -21.23 26.61
N GLY A 368 45.10 -21.57 27.65
CA GLY A 368 45.94 -20.64 28.40
C GLY A 368 45.24 -19.97 29.58
N PHE A 369 43.97 -20.31 29.85
CA PHE A 369 43.23 -19.86 31.03
C PHE A 369 42.93 -21.04 31.96
N VAL A 370 42.92 -20.79 33.27
CA VAL A 370 42.48 -21.82 34.23
C VAL A 370 40.96 -22.02 34.12
N ASP A 371 40.47 -23.24 34.39
CA ASP A 371 39.04 -23.57 34.37
C ASP A 371 38.45 -23.63 35.80
N PRO A 372 37.80 -22.56 36.31
CA PRO A 372 37.26 -22.60 37.66
C PRO A 372 35.99 -23.45 37.73
N THR A 373 35.99 -24.44 38.63
CA THR A 373 34.85 -25.33 38.85
C THR A 373 33.92 -24.82 39.96
N PRO A 374 32.63 -25.24 39.97
CA PRO A 374 31.69 -24.90 41.03
C PRO A 374 32.15 -25.32 42.41
N LEU A 375 31.93 -24.45 43.40
CA LEU A 375 32.26 -24.73 44.81
C LEU A 375 31.20 -25.63 45.45
N ASN A 376 31.63 -26.55 46.31
CA ASN A 376 30.71 -27.31 47.16
C ASN A 376 30.15 -26.40 48.26
N LEU A 377 28.91 -25.97 48.10
CA LEU A 377 28.27 -25.05 49.03
C LEU A 377 27.50 -25.78 50.14
N ASN A 378 27.34 -25.11 51.28
CA ASN A 378 26.40 -25.54 52.31
C ASN A 378 25.01 -24.93 52.06
N ALA A 379 24.02 -25.78 51.80
CA ALA A 379 22.64 -25.38 51.49
C ALA A 379 22.02 -24.40 52.49
N GLY A 380 22.24 -24.61 53.78
CA GLY A 380 21.64 -23.80 54.84
C GLY A 380 22.14 -22.35 54.87
N ASN A 381 23.43 -22.13 54.58
CA ASN A 381 24.02 -20.79 54.60
C ASN A 381 23.61 -19.98 53.36
N PHE A 382 23.50 -20.62 52.20
CA PHE A 382 23.13 -19.94 50.96
C PHE A 382 21.68 -19.45 50.99
N ALA A 383 20.73 -20.31 51.37
CA ALA A 383 19.32 -19.95 51.50
C ALA A 383 19.09 -18.84 52.54
N THR A 384 19.81 -18.89 53.66
CA THR A 384 19.76 -17.85 54.70
C THR A 384 20.26 -16.50 54.19
N GLU A 385 21.36 -16.48 53.44
CA GLU A 385 21.91 -15.22 52.91
C GLU A 385 21.04 -14.65 51.78
N VAL A 386 20.48 -15.49 50.91
CA VAL A 386 19.45 -15.10 49.94
C VAL A 386 18.29 -14.39 50.65
N ARG A 387 17.72 -15.02 51.69
CA ARG A 387 16.62 -14.41 52.45
C ARG A 387 17.06 -13.09 53.09
N LYS A 388 18.22 -13.03 53.73
CA LYS A 388 18.70 -11.80 54.38
C LYS A 388 18.89 -10.65 53.39
N ILE A 389 19.48 -10.91 52.23
CA ILE A 389 19.73 -9.91 51.19
C ILE A 389 18.39 -9.38 50.62
N TYR A 390 17.45 -10.28 50.35
CA TYR A 390 16.26 -9.97 49.55
C TYR A 390 14.95 -9.87 50.36
N SER A 391 15.01 -10.08 51.67
CA SER A 391 13.88 -9.91 52.62
C SER A 391 13.49 -8.46 52.84
N ASN A 392 14.33 -7.50 52.44
CA ASN A 392 13.95 -6.10 52.49
C ASN A 392 12.82 -5.84 51.46
N PRO A 393 11.64 -5.40 51.90
CA PRO A 393 10.52 -5.15 51.00
C PRO A 393 10.73 -3.91 50.11
N ASN A 394 11.76 -3.10 50.33
CA ASN A 394 12.03 -1.94 49.49
C ASN A 394 12.35 -2.34 48.04
N ASP A 395 11.58 -1.81 47.09
CA ASP A 395 11.68 -2.06 45.64
C ASP A 395 13.03 -1.65 45.01
N SER A 396 13.94 -1.02 45.76
CA SER A 396 15.23 -0.56 45.24
C SER A 396 16.11 -1.68 44.70
N ASN A 397 15.93 -2.92 45.20
CA ASN A 397 16.76 -4.08 44.84
C ASN A 397 16.20 -4.90 43.67
N PHE A 398 14.97 -4.60 43.21
CA PHE A 398 14.29 -5.37 42.18
C PHE A 398 13.94 -4.52 40.96
N LEU A 399 13.89 -5.16 39.79
CA LEU A 399 13.26 -4.61 38.60
C LEU A 399 11.74 -4.50 38.81
N PRO A 400 11.04 -3.69 37.99
CA PRO A 400 9.59 -3.58 38.06
C PRO A 400 8.90 -4.95 38.02
N THR A 401 7.83 -5.07 38.79
CA THR A 401 7.01 -6.28 38.86
C THR A 401 6.40 -6.62 37.51
N TYR A 402 6.36 -7.91 37.19
CA TYR A 402 5.58 -8.45 36.09
C TYR A 402 4.77 -9.67 36.56
N TYR A 403 3.83 -10.12 35.74
CA TYR A 403 2.91 -11.20 36.11
C TYR A 403 2.96 -12.34 35.09
N VAL A 404 2.85 -13.57 35.59
CA VAL A 404 2.77 -14.79 34.78
C VAL A 404 1.49 -15.52 35.15
N LEU A 405 0.58 -15.66 34.18
CA LEU A 405 -0.66 -16.41 34.39
C LEU A 405 -0.38 -17.91 34.35
N ILE A 406 -1.05 -18.66 35.21
CA ILE A 406 -0.93 -20.10 35.36
C ILE A 406 -2.16 -20.74 34.73
N GLU A 407 -1.96 -21.69 33.82
CA GLU A 407 -3.07 -22.43 33.23
C GLU A 407 -3.68 -23.44 34.21
N PRO A 408 -5.01 -23.64 34.18
CA PRO A 408 -5.98 -22.95 33.32
C PRO A 408 -6.37 -21.56 33.86
N TYR A 409 -6.52 -20.59 32.96
CA TYR A 409 -7.01 -19.25 33.27
C TYR A 409 -8.18 -18.85 32.37
N ASN A 410 -8.94 -17.84 32.80
CA ASN A 410 -10.01 -17.26 32.00
C ASN A 410 -9.64 -15.83 31.56
N LEU A 411 -9.55 -15.66 30.25
CA LEU A 411 -9.40 -14.36 29.59
C LEU A 411 -10.71 -14.04 28.87
N ASN A 412 -11.39 -13.00 29.32
CA ASN A 412 -12.66 -12.56 28.77
C ASN A 412 -12.51 -11.15 28.14
N PRO A 413 -12.12 -11.05 26.87
CA PRO A 413 -12.06 -9.80 26.14
C PRO A 413 -13.47 -9.20 25.95
N GLN A 414 -13.60 -7.92 26.24
CA GLN A 414 -14.81 -7.11 26.07
C GLN A 414 -14.52 -5.98 25.09
N VAL A 415 -15.27 -5.94 23.99
CA VAL A 415 -15.12 -4.93 22.95
C VAL A 415 -16.16 -3.83 23.14
N ASN A 416 -15.68 -2.62 23.36
CA ASN A 416 -16.50 -1.42 23.17
C ASN A 416 -16.38 -0.99 21.71
N GLY A 417 -17.38 -1.33 20.91
CA GLY A 417 -17.39 -1.12 19.47
C GLY A 417 -17.43 0.35 19.07
N SER A 418 -16.85 0.67 17.92
CA SER A 418 -16.96 1.97 17.26
C SER A 418 -16.95 1.79 15.75
N TYR A 419 -17.56 2.74 15.04
CA TYR A 419 -17.36 2.83 13.61
C TYR A 419 -15.91 3.16 13.28
N TRP A 420 -15.49 2.75 12.09
CA TRP A 420 -14.15 2.99 11.56
C TRP A 420 -14.20 3.45 10.11
N THR A 421 -13.16 4.14 9.68
CA THR A 421 -12.91 4.51 8.28
C THR A 421 -11.47 4.20 7.95
N LEU A 422 -11.20 3.74 6.73
CA LEU A 422 -9.82 3.69 6.26
C LEU A 422 -9.24 5.10 6.22
N LYS A 423 -7.94 5.21 6.47
CA LYS A 423 -7.20 6.47 6.38
C LYS A 423 -7.02 6.89 4.92
N GLU A 424 -6.78 5.92 4.06
CA GLU A 424 -6.70 6.08 2.61
C GLU A 424 -8.10 6.29 2.01
N LYS A 425 -8.26 7.38 1.26
CA LYS A 425 -9.52 7.81 0.64
C LYS A 425 -9.25 8.38 -0.74
N LYS A 426 -10.30 8.50 -1.57
CA LYS A 426 -10.24 9.11 -2.91
C LYS A 426 -9.17 8.50 -3.81
N ILE A 427 -9.00 7.18 -3.73
CA ILE A 427 -8.03 6.45 -4.54
C ILE A 427 -8.62 6.29 -5.93
N SER A 428 -7.95 6.81 -6.95
CA SER A 428 -8.48 6.79 -8.31
C SER A 428 -7.46 6.26 -9.32
N TYR A 429 -7.95 5.53 -10.32
CA TYR A 429 -7.13 5.01 -11.43
C TYR A 429 -7.83 5.28 -12.77
N TYR A 430 -7.04 5.64 -13.78
CA TYR A 430 -7.50 5.59 -15.17
C TYR A 430 -7.40 4.15 -15.68
N VAL A 431 -8.50 3.63 -16.22
CA VAL A 431 -8.56 2.28 -16.77
C VAL A 431 -9.18 2.31 -18.16
N PRO A 432 -8.71 1.42 -19.06
CA PRO A 432 -9.29 1.31 -20.37
C PRO A 432 -10.73 0.80 -20.29
N GLU A 433 -11.47 1.15 -21.32
CA GLU A 433 -12.76 0.56 -21.56
C GLU A 433 -12.73 -0.97 -21.67
N HIS A 434 -13.86 -1.60 -21.38
CA HIS A 434 -14.01 -3.05 -21.45
C HIS A 434 -15.16 -3.37 -22.38
N ILE A 435 -14.81 -3.95 -23.53
CA ILE A 435 -15.76 -4.38 -24.55
C ILE A 435 -16.16 -5.83 -24.25
N LEU A 436 -17.38 -6.03 -23.75
CA LEU A 436 -17.86 -7.35 -23.34
C LEU A 436 -18.49 -8.12 -24.51
N ALA A 437 -18.21 -9.42 -24.60
CA ALA A 437 -18.84 -10.32 -25.57
C ALA A 437 -20.36 -10.42 -25.36
N ASN A 438 -20.79 -10.40 -24.09
CA ASN A 438 -22.18 -10.47 -23.68
C ASN A 438 -22.47 -9.45 -22.57
N LYS A 439 -23.38 -8.52 -22.86
CA LYS A 439 -23.80 -7.40 -21.98
C LYS A 439 -24.43 -7.81 -20.65
N ILE A 440 -24.98 -9.02 -20.56
CA ILE A 440 -25.60 -9.54 -19.33
C ILE A 440 -24.55 -10.24 -18.45
N GLU A 441 -23.45 -10.69 -19.06
CA GLU A 441 -22.45 -11.50 -18.40
C GLU A 441 -21.34 -10.65 -17.79
N THR A 442 -21.43 -10.46 -16.49
CA THR A 442 -20.49 -9.59 -15.76
C THR A 442 -19.37 -10.36 -15.09
N LEU A 443 -19.26 -11.64 -15.42
CA LEU A 443 -18.19 -12.51 -14.94
C LEU A 443 -16.83 -12.01 -15.43
N ASN A 444 -16.76 -11.49 -16.65
CA ASN A 444 -15.50 -11.05 -17.25
C ASN A 444 -15.28 -9.54 -17.17
N ALA A 445 -16.29 -8.75 -16.80
CA ALA A 445 -16.15 -7.30 -16.63
C ALA A 445 -15.06 -6.94 -15.62
N THR A 446 -14.49 -5.75 -15.78
CA THR A 446 -13.63 -5.14 -14.75
C THR A 446 -14.42 -4.99 -13.45
N LYS A 447 -13.80 -5.35 -12.33
CA LYS A 447 -14.46 -5.34 -11.03
C LYS A 447 -13.59 -4.68 -9.98
N LEU A 448 -14.23 -3.93 -9.09
CA LEU A 448 -13.67 -3.56 -7.80
C LEU A 448 -13.53 -4.83 -6.96
N HIS A 449 -12.30 -5.14 -6.53
CA HIS A 449 -11.98 -6.27 -5.65
C HIS A 449 -11.56 -5.77 -4.27
N ILE A 450 -12.12 -6.38 -3.23
CA ILE A 450 -11.76 -6.12 -1.84
C ILE A 450 -11.58 -7.45 -1.14
N ARG A 451 -10.44 -7.64 -0.48
CA ARG A 451 -10.18 -8.78 0.40
C ARG A 451 -10.22 -8.30 1.84
N ALA A 452 -10.98 -8.99 2.68
CA ALA A 452 -11.12 -8.63 4.08
C ALA A 452 -10.99 -9.84 5.00
N ALA A 453 -10.58 -9.61 6.23
CA ALA A 453 -10.46 -10.60 7.28
C ALA A 453 -11.30 -10.24 8.50
N LYS A 454 -11.80 -11.26 9.19
CA LYS A 454 -12.31 -11.13 10.56
C LYS A 454 -11.19 -11.49 11.53
N ALA A 455 -10.76 -10.50 12.31
CA ALA A 455 -9.69 -10.66 13.29
C ALA A 455 -10.17 -11.40 14.55
N SER A 456 -9.22 -11.96 15.29
CA SER A 456 -9.44 -12.62 16.57
C SER A 456 -9.40 -11.63 17.73
N LEU A 457 -10.08 -11.97 18.83
CA LEU A 457 -9.89 -11.27 20.10
C LEU A 457 -8.56 -11.67 20.73
N PRO A 458 -7.94 -10.76 21.51
CA PRO A 458 -6.74 -11.08 22.25
C PRO A 458 -7.00 -12.17 23.29
N ASP A 459 -6.19 -13.23 23.24
CA ASP A 459 -6.25 -14.39 24.14
C ASP A 459 -4.94 -14.63 24.90
N THR A 460 -4.00 -13.70 24.77
CA THR A 460 -2.64 -13.79 25.30
C THR A 460 -2.23 -12.45 25.90
N ILE A 461 -1.32 -12.50 26.88
CA ILE A 461 -0.74 -11.32 27.54
C ILE A 461 0.78 -11.45 27.47
N SER A 462 1.45 -10.45 26.87
CA SER A 462 2.91 -10.40 26.87
C SER A 462 3.45 -10.03 28.25
N ARG A 463 4.75 -10.25 28.47
CA ARG A 463 5.41 -9.84 29.72
C ARG A 463 5.27 -8.34 29.96
N GLU A 464 5.45 -7.52 28.93
CA GLU A 464 5.35 -6.06 29.01
C GLU A 464 3.92 -5.63 29.33
N GLU A 465 2.93 -6.22 28.66
CA GLU A 465 1.52 -5.97 28.91
C GLU A 465 1.12 -6.34 30.34
N SER A 466 1.69 -7.42 30.89
CA SER A 466 1.38 -7.87 32.25
C SER A 466 1.64 -6.78 33.30
N THR A 467 2.64 -5.92 33.08
CA THR A 467 3.00 -4.83 34.01
C THR A 467 1.94 -3.73 34.09
N GLN A 468 0.99 -3.70 33.14
CA GLN A 468 -0.06 -2.70 33.03
C GLN A 468 -1.42 -3.21 33.53
N ILE A 469 -1.48 -4.45 34.04
CA ILE A 469 -2.71 -5.01 34.59
C ILE A 469 -3.10 -4.25 35.86
N VAL A 470 -4.36 -3.82 35.90
CA VAL A 470 -4.98 -3.27 37.11
C VAL A 470 -5.68 -4.43 37.84
N TRP A 471 -5.14 -4.83 38.98
CA TRP A 471 -5.71 -5.89 39.82
C TRP A 471 -6.80 -5.34 40.75
N ASN A 472 -7.95 -6.00 40.75
CA ASN A 472 -9.10 -5.64 41.58
C ASN A 472 -9.18 -6.50 42.85
N GLU A 473 -8.80 -7.77 42.74
CA GLU A 473 -8.79 -8.72 43.85
C GLU A 473 -7.52 -9.57 43.76
N THR A 474 -6.84 -9.77 44.88
CA THR A 474 -5.61 -10.58 44.96
C THR A 474 -5.52 -11.34 46.27
N SER A 475 -5.15 -12.62 46.22
CA SER A 475 -4.88 -13.44 47.40
C SER A 475 -3.43 -13.96 47.39
N TRP A 476 -2.46 -13.04 47.44
CA TRP A 476 -1.05 -13.40 47.34
C TRP A 476 -0.55 -14.18 48.56
N LYS A 477 0.09 -15.32 48.30
CA LYS A 477 0.87 -16.09 49.28
C LYS A 477 2.18 -15.34 49.64
N PRO A 478 2.94 -15.81 50.63
CA PRO A 478 4.27 -15.27 50.91
C PRO A 478 5.22 -15.36 49.70
N TRP A 479 6.21 -14.46 49.67
CA TRP A 479 7.27 -14.48 48.66
C TRP A 479 8.14 -15.75 48.77
N ILE A 480 8.46 -16.31 47.61
CA ILE A 480 9.35 -17.46 47.41
C ILE A 480 10.55 -16.98 46.59
N TYR A 481 11.76 -17.28 47.05
CA TYR A 481 13.00 -17.01 46.31
C TYR A 481 13.33 -18.22 45.44
N SER A 482 13.55 -17.99 44.14
CA SER A 482 13.68 -19.06 43.15
C SER A 482 14.52 -18.64 41.95
N LEU A 483 14.78 -19.60 41.06
CA LEU A 483 15.35 -19.39 39.72
C LEU A 483 14.29 -19.09 38.64
N GLY A 484 13.01 -19.31 38.95
CA GLY A 484 11.91 -19.10 38.02
C GLY A 484 10.55 -19.14 38.74
N PRO A 485 9.50 -18.52 38.16
CA PRO A 485 8.16 -18.55 38.74
C PRO A 485 7.64 -19.99 38.76
N GLY A 486 7.11 -20.44 39.90
CA GLY A 486 6.75 -21.85 40.12
C GLY A 486 7.94 -22.81 40.18
N GLY A 487 9.17 -22.30 40.19
CA GLY A 487 10.41 -23.08 40.13
C GLY A 487 10.99 -23.49 41.48
N ILE A 488 12.29 -23.77 41.48
CA ILE A 488 13.02 -24.29 42.65
C ILE A 488 13.03 -23.27 43.79
N ASN A 489 12.33 -23.59 44.89
CA ASN A 489 12.34 -22.78 46.10
C ASN A 489 13.66 -22.95 46.87
N PHE A 490 14.47 -21.90 46.91
CA PHE A 490 15.75 -21.89 47.63
C PHE A 490 15.60 -22.16 49.13
N GLU A 491 14.44 -21.90 49.72
CA GLU A 491 14.21 -22.13 51.16
C GLU A 491 14.01 -23.61 51.52
N SER A 492 13.54 -24.42 50.57
CA SER A 492 13.38 -25.87 50.75
C SER A 492 14.48 -26.69 50.08
N LEU A 493 15.32 -26.05 49.27
CA LEU A 493 16.37 -26.69 48.47
C LEU A 493 17.46 -27.31 49.36
N ASN A 494 17.66 -28.63 49.25
CA ASN A 494 18.63 -29.37 50.05
C ASN A 494 19.24 -30.57 49.28
N GLY A 495 20.24 -31.21 49.88
CA GLY A 495 20.83 -32.44 49.35
C GLY A 495 21.39 -32.31 47.93
N THR A 496 21.23 -33.36 47.12
CA THR A 496 21.72 -33.42 45.73
C THR A 496 21.08 -32.37 44.83
N GLU A 497 19.80 -32.05 45.05
CA GLU A 497 19.08 -31.05 44.27
C GLU A 497 19.68 -29.65 44.46
N PHE A 498 20.06 -29.31 45.69
CA PHE A 498 20.82 -28.10 45.98
C PHE A 498 22.14 -28.08 45.20
N THR A 499 22.96 -29.13 45.32
CA THR A 499 24.26 -29.21 44.66
C THR A 499 24.15 -29.02 43.15
N ASN A 500 23.22 -29.73 42.50
CA ASN A 500 23.00 -29.64 41.06
C ASN A 500 22.51 -28.24 40.63
N THR A 501 21.61 -27.65 41.42
CA THR A 501 21.10 -26.29 41.16
C THR A 501 22.22 -25.26 41.26
N MET A 502 23.06 -25.34 42.30
CA MET A 502 24.18 -24.43 42.50
C MET A 502 25.25 -24.58 41.43
N ILE A 503 25.48 -25.79 40.91
CA ILE A 503 26.34 -26.02 39.75
C ILE A 503 25.77 -25.32 38.52
N GLY A 504 24.47 -25.47 38.26
CA GLY A 504 23.82 -24.94 37.05
C GLY A 504 23.80 -23.42 36.95
N ILE A 505 23.88 -22.71 38.09
CA ILE A 505 23.82 -21.23 38.14
C ILE A 505 25.14 -20.58 38.53
N HIS A 506 26.19 -21.38 38.69
CA HIS A 506 27.53 -20.92 39.03
C HIS A 506 28.17 -20.19 37.85
N GLY A 507 28.90 -19.13 38.18
CA GLY A 507 29.84 -18.50 37.28
C GLY A 507 31.08 -18.04 38.04
N SER A 508 32.11 -17.68 37.27
CA SER A 508 33.38 -17.19 37.82
C SER A 508 33.94 -16.04 36.98
N ILE A 509 34.78 -15.22 37.61
CA ILE A 509 35.57 -14.18 36.93
C ILE A 509 37.02 -14.31 37.39
N LEU A 510 37.95 -14.41 36.43
CA LEU A 510 39.38 -14.27 36.69
C LEU A 510 39.71 -12.80 36.88
N ASP A 511 40.40 -12.46 37.97
CA ASP A 511 40.72 -11.08 38.32
C ASP A 511 42.08 -10.99 39.03
N VAL A 512 42.58 -9.77 39.23
CA VAL A 512 43.83 -9.48 39.94
C VAL A 512 43.58 -8.48 41.05
N ILE A 513 44.03 -8.79 42.26
CA ILE A 513 43.98 -7.86 43.39
C ILE A 513 45.38 -7.53 43.89
N THR A 514 45.64 -6.24 44.13
CA THR A 514 46.87 -5.76 44.77
C THR A 514 46.54 -5.24 46.17
N VAL A 515 47.08 -5.91 47.19
CA VAL A 515 46.89 -5.55 48.60
C VAL A 515 48.12 -4.76 49.08
N PRO A 516 47.98 -3.46 49.39
CA PRO A 516 49.12 -2.57 49.62
C PRO A 516 49.82 -2.82 50.97
N SER A 517 49.11 -3.35 51.96
CA SER A 517 49.62 -3.60 53.31
C SER A 517 48.78 -4.65 54.05
N GLY A 518 49.29 -5.19 55.17
CA GLY A 518 48.59 -6.20 55.99
C GLY A 518 49.06 -7.64 55.73
N LYS A 519 48.34 -8.62 56.31
CA LYS A 519 48.75 -10.04 56.30
C LYS A 519 48.79 -10.65 54.90
N ASN A 520 47.92 -10.20 53.99
CA ASN A 520 47.85 -10.69 52.61
C ASN A 520 48.54 -9.71 51.63
N LYS A 521 49.54 -8.94 52.07
CA LYS A 521 50.25 -7.96 51.21
C LYS A 521 50.81 -8.64 49.96
N GLY A 522 50.63 -8.00 48.80
CA GLY A 522 51.12 -8.49 47.50
C GLY A 522 50.06 -8.42 46.40
N THR A 523 50.44 -8.82 45.20
CA THR A 523 49.52 -8.98 44.05
C THR A 523 49.12 -10.44 43.93
N HIS A 524 47.82 -10.70 43.87
CA HIS A 524 47.23 -12.03 43.84
C HIS A 524 46.36 -12.20 42.58
N GLN A 525 46.59 -13.30 41.88
CA GLN A 525 45.73 -13.78 40.79
C GLN A 525 44.56 -14.55 41.41
N ILE A 526 43.35 -14.03 41.28
CA ILE A 526 42.17 -14.52 42.00
C ILE A 526 41.06 -14.99 41.05
N VAL A 527 40.17 -15.82 41.61
CA VAL A 527 38.91 -16.22 41.03
C VAL A 527 37.77 -15.69 41.89
N ARG A 528 36.83 -14.99 41.27
CA ARG A 528 35.59 -14.52 41.91
C ARG A 528 34.44 -15.43 41.53
N HIS A 529 33.97 -16.24 42.45
CA HIS A 529 32.79 -17.07 42.23
C HIS A 529 31.50 -16.31 42.50
N TYR A 530 30.49 -16.57 41.69
CA TYR A 530 29.13 -16.08 41.90
C TYR A 530 28.07 -17.10 41.50
N TRP A 531 26.85 -16.89 41.99
CA TRP A 531 25.65 -17.61 41.56
C TRP A 531 24.62 -16.61 41.08
N SER A 532 24.01 -16.87 39.91
CA SER A 532 23.12 -15.93 39.21
C SER A 532 21.68 -16.44 39.07
N GLY A 533 20.77 -15.60 38.57
CA GLY A 533 19.42 -16.03 38.20
C GLY A 533 18.36 -15.93 39.30
N LEU A 534 18.57 -15.07 40.31
CA LEU A 534 17.63 -14.94 41.41
C LEU A 534 16.41 -14.07 41.07
N ILE A 535 15.22 -14.63 41.33
CA ILE A 535 13.96 -13.91 41.40
C ILE A 535 13.30 -14.10 42.77
N ARG A 536 12.32 -13.26 43.08
CA ARG A 536 11.25 -13.62 44.01
C ARG A 536 9.92 -13.65 43.29
N TYR A 537 9.10 -14.65 43.60
CA TYR A 537 7.73 -14.72 43.12
C TYR A 537 6.77 -15.06 44.24
N ARG A 538 5.51 -14.69 44.10
CA ARG A 538 4.44 -15.20 44.97
C ARG A 538 3.25 -15.60 44.13
N GLU A 539 2.67 -16.72 44.49
CA GLU A 539 1.49 -17.28 43.85
C GLU A 539 0.24 -16.68 44.51
N GLY A 540 -0.78 -16.42 43.72
CA GLY A 540 -2.09 -16.04 44.22
C GLY A 540 -3.14 -16.17 43.14
N HIS A 541 -4.39 -16.27 43.58
CA HIS A 541 -5.51 -16.08 42.69
C HIS A 541 -5.76 -14.58 42.54
N ALA A 542 -5.91 -14.11 41.30
CA ALA A 542 -6.04 -12.70 41.02
C ALA A 542 -7.06 -12.42 39.92
N LYS A 543 -7.85 -11.35 40.13
CA LYS A 543 -8.81 -10.83 39.15
C LYS A 543 -8.44 -9.41 38.79
N GLY A 544 -8.39 -9.12 37.50
CA GLY A 544 -7.89 -7.85 37.01
C GLY A 544 -8.38 -7.49 35.63
N THR A 545 -7.92 -6.34 35.16
CA THR A 545 -8.24 -5.84 33.83
C THR A 545 -7.02 -5.26 33.14
N LEU A 546 -6.97 -5.41 31.82
CA LEU A 546 -5.96 -4.81 30.96
C LEU A 546 -6.64 -4.03 29.83
N GLN A 547 -6.38 -2.73 29.77
CA GLN A 547 -6.91 -1.83 28.75
C GLN A 547 -5.97 -1.73 27.54
N GLY A 548 -6.51 -1.28 26.41
CA GLY A 548 -5.69 -0.95 25.23
C GLY A 548 -5.21 -2.17 24.43
N LYS A 549 -5.79 -3.35 24.67
CA LYS A 549 -5.51 -4.53 23.84
C LYS A 549 -5.97 -4.29 22.41
N LYS A 550 -5.31 -5.01 21.49
CA LYS A 550 -5.57 -4.95 20.05
C LYS A 550 -6.11 -6.29 19.56
N PHE A 551 -6.80 -6.26 18.43
CA PHE A 551 -7.18 -7.47 17.71
C PHE A 551 -5.93 -8.26 17.28
N GLN A 552 -6.07 -9.57 17.21
CA GLN A 552 -5.02 -10.52 16.82
C GLN A 552 -5.38 -11.24 15.52
N ASP A 553 -4.42 -11.97 14.95
CA ASP A 553 -4.58 -12.78 13.74
C ASP A 553 -5.22 -12.07 12.55
N ILE A 554 -4.90 -10.80 12.33
CA ILE A 554 -5.52 -10.03 11.24
C ILE A 554 -5.11 -10.59 9.88
N THR A 555 -3.80 -10.70 9.62
CA THR A 555 -3.26 -11.20 8.35
C THR A 555 -3.23 -12.72 8.26
N SER A 556 -3.16 -13.41 9.41
CA SER A 556 -3.20 -14.88 9.54
C SER A 556 -4.61 -15.43 9.80
N SER A 557 -5.65 -14.60 9.71
CA SER A 557 -7.03 -15.01 9.98
C SER A 557 -7.41 -16.22 9.15
N THR A 558 -8.07 -17.19 9.79
CA THR A 558 -8.70 -18.32 9.09
C THR A 558 -10.01 -17.92 8.41
N ASN A 559 -10.45 -16.68 8.60
CA ASN A 559 -11.73 -16.18 8.14
C ASN A 559 -11.53 -14.95 7.23
N ILE A 560 -11.21 -15.24 5.98
CA ILE A 560 -10.93 -14.27 4.92
C ILE A 560 -11.97 -14.40 3.81
N MET A 561 -12.43 -13.28 3.26
CA MET A 561 -13.38 -13.22 2.15
C MET A 561 -12.94 -12.23 1.08
N ASP A 562 -13.26 -12.56 -0.17
CA ASP A 562 -13.07 -11.71 -1.34
C ASP A 562 -14.43 -11.22 -1.88
N PHE A 563 -14.54 -9.91 -2.11
CA PHE A 563 -15.73 -9.22 -2.61
C PHE A 563 -15.44 -8.59 -3.98
N TYR A 564 -16.36 -8.72 -4.93
CA TYR A 564 -16.15 -8.28 -6.31
C TYR A 564 -17.34 -7.51 -6.88
N LEU A 565 -17.24 -6.20 -7.09
CA LEU A 565 -18.27 -5.38 -7.77
C LEU A 565 -17.91 -5.06 -9.22
N PRO A 566 -18.62 -5.62 -10.21
CA PRO A 566 -18.45 -5.21 -11.60
C PRO A 566 -18.82 -3.75 -11.76
N VAL A 567 -17.93 -2.98 -12.39
CA VAL A 567 -18.22 -1.60 -12.74
C VAL A 567 -19.14 -1.62 -13.98
N ARG A 568 -20.21 -0.81 -14.00
CA ARG A 568 -21.24 -0.79 -15.06
C ARG A 568 -21.88 0.59 -15.21
N ASN A 569 -22.41 0.90 -16.39
CA ASN A 569 -23.26 2.08 -16.61
C ASN A 569 -24.66 1.90 -16.01
N THR A 570 -25.25 2.97 -15.44
CA THR A 570 -26.64 2.95 -14.93
C THR A 570 -27.42 4.20 -15.37
N PRO A 571 -28.67 4.07 -15.88
CA PRO A 571 -29.35 2.83 -16.24
C PRO A 571 -28.91 2.30 -17.62
N ALA A 572 -29.13 1.01 -17.85
CA ALA A 572 -28.74 0.22 -19.04
C ALA A 572 -29.43 0.60 -20.37
N SER A 573 -29.89 1.85 -20.49
CA SER A 573 -30.59 2.36 -21.68
C SER A 573 -30.10 3.79 -21.99
N PRO A 574 -29.55 4.07 -23.18
CA PRO A 574 -29.34 3.15 -24.30
C PRO A 574 -28.26 2.09 -24.05
N VAL A 575 -28.28 1.05 -24.89
CA VAL A 575 -27.43 -0.16 -24.77
C VAL A 575 -26.02 0.16 -25.25
N ASP A 576 -25.16 0.64 -24.36
CA ASP A 576 -23.72 0.69 -24.64
C ASP A 576 -23.08 -0.67 -24.30
N TYR A 577 -22.39 -1.25 -25.28
CA TYR A 577 -21.59 -2.49 -25.16
C TYR A 577 -20.27 -2.24 -24.44
N ASN A 578 -19.92 -0.98 -24.30
CA ASN A 578 -18.78 -0.48 -23.57
C ASN A 578 -19.28 0.00 -22.22
N ILE A 579 -18.61 -0.44 -21.17
CA ILE A 579 -18.61 0.30 -19.92
C ILE A 579 -17.38 1.24 -20.06
N TYR A 580 -17.33 2.37 -19.36
CA TYR A 580 -16.09 3.13 -19.11
C TYR A 580 -15.56 4.17 -20.13
N ARG A 581 -16.34 5.18 -20.58
CA ARG A 581 -15.71 6.35 -21.25
C ARG A 581 -16.31 7.67 -20.81
N ASN A 582 -15.48 8.71 -20.65
CA ASN A 582 -15.85 10.03 -20.12
C ASN A 582 -16.64 10.00 -18.81
N HIS A 583 -16.47 8.92 -18.05
CA HIS A 583 -17.19 8.68 -16.81
C HIS A 583 -16.21 8.48 -15.68
N GLU A 584 -16.61 9.00 -14.53
CA GLU A 584 -16.04 8.61 -13.27
C GLU A 584 -16.99 7.62 -12.57
N TYR A 585 -16.46 6.47 -12.15
CA TYR A 585 -17.16 5.51 -11.32
C TYR A 585 -16.66 5.65 -9.89
N LYS A 586 -17.45 6.31 -9.04
CA LYS A 586 -17.16 6.48 -7.63
C LYS A 586 -17.79 5.35 -6.82
N PHE A 587 -16.99 4.67 -6.03
CA PHE A 587 -17.42 3.60 -5.14
C PHE A 587 -17.28 4.01 -3.68
N SER A 588 -18.31 3.77 -2.91
CA SER A 588 -18.22 3.73 -1.45
C SER A 588 -18.46 2.29 -0.98
N VAL A 589 -17.71 1.89 0.04
CA VAL A 589 -17.76 0.53 0.59
C VAL A 589 -18.11 0.61 2.06
N HIS A 590 -19.12 -0.16 2.46
CA HIS A 590 -19.62 -0.18 3.82
C HIS A 590 -19.61 -1.60 4.37
N ALA A 591 -18.86 -1.81 5.45
CA ALA A 591 -18.84 -3.06 6.19
C ALA A 591 -20.12 -3.24 7.00
N LEU A 592 -20.71 -4.44 6.94
CA LEU A 592 -21.94 -4.83 7.63
C LEU A 592 -21.69 -5.91 8.68
N GLU A 593 -22.73 -6.21 9.46
CA GLU A 593 -22.77 -7.19 10.56
C GLU A 593 -22.59 -8.65 10.09
N GLN A 594 -23.09 -9.01 8.90
CA GLN A 594 -23.30 -10.40 8.48
C GLN A 594 -22.03 -11.12 8.00
N TRP A 595 -21.14 -11.49 8.91
CA TRP A 595 -20.00 -12.34 8.63
C TRP A 595 -20.38 -13.83 8.67
N ASN A 596 -21.01 -14.36 7.60
CA ASN A 596 -21.38 -15.78 7.52
C ASN A 596 -20.34 -16.60 6.71
N PRO A 597 -19.46 -17.38 7.36
CA PRO A 597 -18.40 -18.14 6.69
C PRO A 597 -18.91 -19.33 5.85
N ALA A 598 -20.19 -19.72 5.93
CA ALA A 598 -20.71 -20.93 5.30
C ALA A 598 -20.89 -20.86 3.76
N ALA A 599 -20.61 -19.74 3.11
CA ALA A 599 -20.75 -19.57 1.66
C ALA A 599 -19.46 -19.87 0.86
N ALA A 600 -18.57 -20.74 1.37
CA ALA A 600 -17.27 -21.10 0.80
C ALA A 600 -17.29 -21.81 -0.59
N GLY A 601 -18.40 -21.75 -1.33
CA GLY A 601 -18.55 -22.36 -2.65
C GLY A 601 -19.42 -21.58 -3.63
N VAL A 602 -19.86 -20.37 -3.28
CA VAL A 602 -20.63 -19.52 -4.18
C VAL A 602 -19.70 -18.41 -4.65
N VAL A 603 -19.52 -18.28 -5.96
CA VAL A 603 -18.98 -17.04 -6.56
C VAL A 603 -19.85 -15.91 -6.02
N SER A 604 -19.34 -15.21 -5.01
CA SER A 604 -20.07 -14.18 -4.27
C SER A 604 -20.28 -13.00 -5.22
N GLY A 605 -21.37 -13.06 -5.98
CA GLY A 605 -21.83 -11.95 -6.80
C GLY A 605 -22.19 -10.82 -5.86
N THR A 606 -21.40 -9.76 -5.86
CA THR A 606 -21.76 -8.52 -5.19
C THR A 606 -23.09 -8.02 -5.76
N ARG A 607 -24.05 -7.70 -4.91
CA ARG A 607 -25.37 -7.23 -5.33
C ARG A 607 -25.51 -5.75 -5.02
N ASN A 608 -26.22 -5.04 -5.89
CA ASN A 608 -26.67 -3.68 -5.64
C ASN A 608 -27.67 -3.70 -4.45
N ALA A 609 -27.74 -2.63 -3.65
CA ALA A 609 -28.45 -2.60 -2.36
C ALA A 609 -29.96 -2.94 -2.41
N THR A 610 -30.55 -3.04 -3.60
CA THR A 610 -32.00 -3.16 -3.80
C THR A 610 -32.51 -4.58 -4.08
N THR A 611 -31.66 -5.62 -4.15
CA THR A 611 -32.10 -6.93 -4.72
C THR A 611 -32.07 -8.18 -3.83
N ASP A 612 -31.54 -8.18 -2.61
CA ASP A 612 -31.76 -9.29 -1.64
C ASP A 612 -31.14 -8.97 -0.26
N PRO A 613 -31.84 -9.10 0.88
CA PRO A 613 -31.29 -8.83 2.21
C PRO A 613 -30.48 -9.99 2.84
N GLY A 614 -30.29 -11.11 2.13
CA GLY A 614 -29.61 -12.28 2.67
C GLY A 614 -28.13 -12.43 2.27
N GLY A 615 -27.20 -12.21 3.22
CA GLY A 615 -26.00 -13.05 3.33
C GLY A 615 -24.62 -12.51 2.92
N ILE A 616 -24.34 -11.21 2.95
CA ILE A 616 -23.00 -10.67 2.63
C ILE A 616 -22.48 -9.61 3.62
N SER A 617 -21.19 -9.69 3.98
CA SER A 617 -20.53 -8.86 5.01
C SER A 617 -20.19 -7.42 4.58
N MET A 618 -20.33 -7.06 3.30
CA MET A 618 -20.04 -5.73 2.77
C MET A 618 -21.02 -5.31 1.68
N VAL A 619 -21.37 -4.03 1.66
CA VAL A 619 -22.13 -3.39 0.58
C VAL A 619 -21.21 -2.44 -0.17
N LEU A 620 -21.12 -2.64 -1.48
CA LEU A 620 -20.40 -1.76 -2.39
C LEU A 620 -21.45 -0.98 -3.17
N ARG A 621 -21.41 0.36 -3.10
CA ARG A 621 -22.36 1.24 -3.78
C ARG A 621 -21.63 2.10 -4.79
N MET A 622 -22.21 2.24 -5.98
CA MET A 622 -21.87 3.34 -6.88
C MET A 622 -22.47 4.63 -6.30
N SER A 623 -21.60 5.56 -5.92
CA SER A 623 -22.02 6.90 -5.50
C SER A 623 -22.61 7.59 -6.72
N ASN A 624 -23.88 7.96 -6.66
CA ASN A 624 -24.51 8.71 -7.75
C ASN A 624 -23.86 10.10 -7.82
N ARG A 625 -23.32 10.40 -9.02
CA ARG A 625 -22.93 11.70 -9.60
C ARG A 625 -22.63 12.83 -8.60
#